data_AF-A0A2V7TTQ7-F1
#
_entry.id   AF-A0A2V7TTQ7-F1
#
_cell.length_a   1.000
_cell.length_b   1.000
_cell.length_c   1.000
_cell.angle_alpha   90.00
_cell.angle_beta   90.00
_cell.angle_gamma   90.00
#
_symmetry.space_group_name_H-M   'P 1'
#
loop_
_entity.id
_entity.type
_entity.pdbx_description
1 polymer ?
#
loop_
_entity_poly.entity_id
_entity_poly.type
_entity_poly.pdbx_seq_one_letter_code
_entity_poly.pdbx_strand_id
1 'polypeptide(L)'
;RPAGFANTGSSGTTNAIRVGSTYNLTGNFSWIVSRHTFKVGTDARIVSGAVSNPQTRPQGRFTFDRNYASNRGASGTGYSFATMRLGYPNLVQRDIVDTWPLIRRNFVGVFAQDDFRVNRKLSLQLGLRWDLMTPPVQVDNRQSNFSPVDGLIHLASADNRGPDRKTQYGYVAPRLGLAYSPDNGKTAVRAAFGMSYFADNFGASGGTSERNYPFFLQVDVPSPTTFTPFRSVSDGFPNVTSVPLAPTLVPPAGFAVFYIPNDFHEDTAKMWNVGVQRELGWDTVVDRSYVGTRGTHIFRSFNVNVPMPGPGNVNQRRPYFAVAPGITTINQRDGAGSTWYGPAAQGGQALRARPAGAGAYTYSKTEDNIATLGIHPTLAVRQRAPGASGSKVLDIPRIFTASLTYELPFAKGASGVARALGAGWAFSAITLYHSGDPLDIRVSASQLNDGAGNWPNITCDPMANAPRSVQKWFDTSPGPDGLQHRHVALQEDGHREGLARGAAGRLQRLQPRAFRQSRRGRPGRGQHRADLRGHRVRQHQRRAPAAAGSPNRSPFLVLNAARSAPHRKSSSARRRGEPVGV
;
A
#
# COMPACT_ATOMS: atom_id res chain seq x y z
N ARG A 1 -16.43 2.90 23.50
CA ARG A 1 -16.49 4.26 22.94
C ARG A 1 -17.92 4.62 22.54
N PRO A 2 -18.47 5.72 23.04
CA PRO A 2 -19.73 6.27 22.55
C PRO A 2 -19.50 6.97 21.20
N ALA A 3 -20.37 6.72 20.21
CA ALA A 3 -20.30 7.36 18.90
C ALA A 3 -20.49 8.89 19.03
N GLY A 4 -19.67 9.67 18.31
CA GLY A 4 -19.68 11.14 18.36
C GLY A 4 -18.84 11.76 19.48
N PHE A 5 -18.16 10.95 20.30
CA PHE A 5 -17.23 11.41 21.35
C PHE A 5 -15.79 11.01 21.04
N ALA A 6 -14.84 11.70 21.67
CA ALA A 6 -13.43 11.31 21.65
C ALA A 6 -13.26 9.86 22.11
N ASN A 7 -12.33 9.13 21.48
CA ASN A 7 -12.07 7.75 21.86
C ASN A 7 -11.47 7.72 23.28
N THR A 8 -12.05 6.89 24.15
CA THR A 8 -11.47 6.54 25.45
C THR A 8 -10.71 5.22 25.33
N GLY A 9 -9.55 5.14 26.00
CA GLY A 9 -8.66 3.97 25.98
C GLY A 9 -7.46 4.12 25.03
N SER A 10 -6.58 3.12 25.03
CA SER A 10 -5.36 3.11 24.22
C SER A 10 -5.68 3.12 22.72
N SER A 11 -4.88 3.83 21.92
CA SER A 11 -4.83 3.56 20.48
C SER A 11 -4.45 2.09 20.30
N GLY A 12 -5.24 1.30 19.56
CA GLY A 12 -5.11 -0.16 19.48
C GLY A 12 -3.82 -0.67 18.83
N THR A 13 -2.80 0.15 18.62
CA THR A 13 -1.52 -0.20 17.99
C THR A 13 -0.35 -0.29 18.99
N THR A 14 -0.59 -0.09 20.30
CA THR A 14 0.45 0.24 21.30
C THR A 14 1.27 -0.94 21.85
N ASN A 15 1.05 -2.19 21.42
CA ASN A 15 1.78 -3.36 21.91
C ASN A 15 2.54 -4.12 20.79
N ALA A 16 2.96 -3.41 19.75
CA ALA A 16 3.67 -4.03 18.62
C ALA A 16 5.13 -4.35 18.96
N ILE A 17 5.53 -5.62 18.90
CA ILE A 17 6.94 -5.99 18.89
C ILE A 17 7.40 -6.01 17.44
N ARG A 18 8.50 -5.29 17.15
CA ARG A 18 9.15 -5.28 15.85
C ARG A 18 10.55 -5.84 16.00
N VAL A 19 10.82 -6.94 15.31
CA VAL A 19 12.15 -7.54 15.25
C VAL A 19 12.54 -7.63 13.79
N GLY A 20 13.76 -7.21 13.47
CA GLY A 20 14.28 -7.23 12.11
C GLY A 20 15.72 -7.72 12.11
N SER A 21 16.08 -8.47 11.09
CA SER A 21 17.45 -8.91 10.87
C SER A 21 17.73 -8.94 9.38
N THR A 22 18.85 -8.35 8.98
CA THR A 22 19.32 -8.37 7.60
C THR A 22 20.70 -8.98 7.58
N TYR A 23 20.85 -10.09 6.87
CA TYR A 23 22.15 -10.65 6.53
C TYR A 23 22.47 -10.20 5.12
N ASN A 24 23.61 -9.52 4.92
CA ASN A 24 24.00 -8.99 3.61
C ASN A 24 25.41 -9.45 3.24
N LEU A 25 25.58 -9.85 1.98
CA LEU A 25 26.85 -10.06 1.31
C LEU A 25 26.91 -9.13 0.11
N THR A 26 27.89 -8.22 0.08
CA THR A 26 28.11 -7.32 -1.04
C THR A 26 29.51 -7.51 -1.61
N GLY A 27 29.63 -7.38 -2.91
CA GLY A 27 30.90 -7.42 -3.62
C GLY A 27 30.95 -6.33 -4.68
N ASN A 28 32.05 -5.59 -4.74
CA ASN A 28 32.26 -4.55 -5.74
C ASN A 28 33.69 -4.62 -6.26
N PHE A 29 33.83 -4.65 -7.58
CA PHE A 29 35.09 -4.59 -8.29
C PHE A 29 35.07 -3.36 -9.19
N SER A 30 36.15 -2.58 -9.17
CA SER A 30 36.32 -1.40 -10.02
C SER A 30 37.64 -1.52 -10.79
N TRP A 31 37.58 -1.33 -12.10
CA TRP A 31 38.73 -1.37 -12.96
C TRP A 31 38.75 -0.16 -13.89
N ILE A 32 39.81 0.64 -13.76
CA ILE A 32 40.03 1.83 -14.57
C ILE A 32 41.04 1.45 -15.65
N VAL A 33 40.62 1.56 -16.91
CA VAL A 33 41.48 1.30 -18.06
C VAL A 33 41.24 2.35 -19.13
N SER A 34 42.26 3.15 -19.43
CA SER A 34 42.20 4.21 -20.42
C SER A 34 41.03 5.18 -20.16
N ARG A 35 40.05 5.22 -21.07
CA ARG A 35 38.86 6.08 -21.02
C ARG A 35 37.66 5.47 -20.30
N HIS A 36 37.78 4.21 -19.85
CA HIS A 36 36.71 3.45 -19.23
C HIS A 36 36.97 3.25 -17.73
N THR A 37 35.89 3.29 -16.96
CA THR A 37 35.89 2.87 -15.56
C THR A 37 34.78 1.85 -15.40
N PHE A 38 35.14 0.58 -15.49
CA PHE A 38 34.23 -0.53 -15.29
C PHE A 38 34.00 -0.75 -13.81
N LYS A 39 32.74 -0.97 -13.42
CA LYS A 39 32.39 -1.44 -12.08
C LYS A 39 31.41 -2.59 -12.19
N VAL A 40 31.72 -3.69 -11.53
CA VAL A 40 30.86 -4.87 -11.45
C VAL A 40 30.63 -5.20 -10.00
N GLY A 41 29.43 -5.63 -9.63
CA GLY A 41 29.16 -5.99 -8.25
C GLY A 41 27.90 -6.79 -8.04
N THR A 42 27.72 -7.20 -6.79
CA THR A 42 26.58 -7.97 -6.32
C THR A 42 26.11 -7.49 -4.94
N ASP A 43 24.82 -7.64 -4.69
CA ASP A 43 24.17 -7.46 -3.39
C ASP A 43 23.26 -8.66 -3.16
N ALA A 44 23.61 -9.51 -2.20
CA ALA A 44 22.81 -10.67 -1.81
C ALA A 44 22.40 -10.51 -0.36
N ARG A 45 21.11 -10.35 -0.10
CA ARG A 45 20.58 -10.11 1.24
C ARG A 45 19.41 -11.01 1.58
N ILE A 46 19.41 -11.49 2.81
CA ILE A 46 18.26 -12.15 3.45
C ILE A 46 17.71 -11.17 4.46
N VAL A 47 16.52 -10.66 4.20
CA VAL A 47 15.80 -9.79 5.13
C VAL A 47 14.77 -10.64 5.85
N SER A 48 14.79 -10.62 7.18
CA SER A 48 13.78 -11.25 8.02
C SER A 48 13.19 -10.21 8.95
N GLY A 49 11.88 -10.25 9.15
CA GLY A 49 11.18 -9.30 10.01
C GLY A 49 9.90 -9.87 10.58
N ALA A 50 9.61 -9.52 11.83
CA ALA A 50 8.35 -9.82 12.49
C ALA A 50 7.76 -8.53 13.05
N VAL A 51 6.44 -8.35 12.84
CA VAL A 51 5.67 -7.28 13.46
C VAL A 51 4.46 -7.91 14.16
N SER A 52 4.53 -8.07 15.48
CA SER A 52 3.46 -8.66 16.30
C SER A 52 2.38 -7.65 16.67
N ASN A 53 1.92 -6.85 15.70
CA ASN A 53 0.84 -5.89 15.90
C ASN A 53 -0.50 -6.50 15.44
N PRO A 54 -1.47 -6.78 16.34
CA PRO A 54 -2.85 -7.08 15.99
C PRO A 54 -3.53 -5.81 15.48
N GLN A 55 -3.19 -5.46 14.24
CA GLN A 55 -3.64 -4.29 13.47
C GLN A 55 -4.30 -3.16 14.27
N THR A 56 -5.61 -3.22 14.51
CA THR A 56 -6.41 -2.07 14.95
C THR A 56 -6.98 -2.22 16.36
N ARG A 57 -7.28 -3.45 16.83
CA ARG A 57 -8.07 -3.72 18.06
C ARG A 57 -7.62 -4.96 18.87
N PRO A 58 -6.34 -5.10 19.27
CA PRO A 58 -5.83 -6.24 20.04
C PRO A 58 -6.55 -6.47 21.37
N GLN A 59 -6.82 -5.35 22.06
CA GLN A 59 -7.44 -5.30 23.38
C GLN A 59 -8.97 -5.38 23.29
N GLY A 60 -9.49 -5.52 22.07
CA GLY A 60 -10.90 -5.44 21.76
C GLY A 60 -11.46 -4.01 21.80
N ARG A 61 -12.68 -3.86 21.32
CA ARG A 61 -13.40 -2.58 21.28
C ARG A 61 -14.90 -2.80 21.41
N PHE A 62 -15.49 -2.06 22.35
CA PHE A 62 -16.93 -1.85 22.40
C PHE A 62 -17.27 -0.49 21.77
N THR A 63 -18.18 -0.49 20.82
CA THR A 63 -18.80 0.74 20.29
C THR A 63 -20.24 0.80 20.77
N PHE A 64 -20.68 2.02 21.11
CA PHE A 64 -22.04 2.31 21.56
C PHE A 64 -22.60 3.41 20.66
N ASP A 65 -23.72 3.14 20.00
CA ASP A 65 -24.49 4.15 19.27
C ASP A 65 -25.63 4.67 20.15
N ARG A 66 -26.44 5.58 19.60
CA ARG A 66 -27.56 6.20 20.33
C ARG A 66 -28.80 5.33 20.44
N ASN A 67 -28.88 4.21 19.72
CA ASN A 67 -30.16 3.58 19.39
C ASN A 67 -30.83 2.91 20.60
N TYR A 68 -30.07 2.28 21.50
CA TYR A 68 -30.64 1.63 22.70
C TYR A 68 -31.12 2.61 23.78
N ALA A 69 -30.77 3.90 23.65
CA ALA A 69 -31.27 4.97 24.50
C ALA A 69 -32.19 5.94 23.73
N SER A 70 -32.67 5.55 22.53
CA SER A 70 -33.54 6.38 21.70
C SER A 70 -35.01 6.19 22.03
N ASN A 71 -35.81 7.23 21.75
CA ASN A 71 -37.26 7.15 21.87
C ASN A 71 -37.82 6.36 20.68
N ARG A 72 -38.65 5.36 20.96
CA ARG A 72 -39.28 4.53 19.92
C ARG A 72 -40.09 5.42 18.97
N GLY A 73 -39.79 5.33 17.67
CA GLY A 73 -40.50 6.08 16.62
C GLY A 73 -40.03 7.52 16.41
N ALA A 74 -39.07 8.03 17.20
CA ALA A 74 -38.52 9.38 17.04
C ALA A 74 -37.07 9.35 16.52
N SER A 75 -36.89 9.69 15.24
CA SER A 75 -35.57 9.71 14.60
C SER A 75 -34.62 10.70 15.27
N GLY A 76 -33.33 10.34 15.32
CA GLY A 76 -32.27 11.21 15.84
C GLY A 76 -32.22 11.35 17.37
N THR A 77 -33.17 10.77 18.10
CA THR A 77 -33.19 10.80 19.57
C THR A 77 -32.21 9.80 20.20
N GLY A 78 -31.98 9.94 21.50
CA GLY A 78 -31.06 9.11 22.27
C GLY A 78 -29.61 9.60 22.27
N TYR A 79 -28.83 9.05 23.21
CA TYR A 79 -27.44 9.44 23.42
C TYR A 79 -26.54 8.21 23.53
N SER A 80 -25.44 8.20 22.78
CA SER A 80 -24.47 7.08 22.78
C SER A 80 -23.82 6.86 24.14
N PHE A 81 -23.65 7.93 24.92
CA PHE A 81 -23.15 7.84 26.28
C PHE A 81 -24.15 7.17 27.24
N ALA A 82 -25.45 7.37 27.03
CA ALA A 82 -26.49 6.70 27.80
C ALA A 82 -26.49 5.20 27.50
N THR A 83 -26.44 4.82 26.22
CA THR A 83 -26.26 3.41 25.80
C THR A 83 -25.00 2.77 26.41
N MET A 84 -23.90 3.52 26.50
CA MET A 84 -22.67 3.06 27.15
C MET A 84 -22.86 2.83 28.65
N ARG A 85 -23.59 3.70 29.36
CA ARG A 85 -23.91 3.49 30.79
C ARG A 85 -24.78 2.27 31.02
N LEU A 86 -25.67 1.95 30.07
CA LEU A 86 -26.46 0.71 30.11
C LEU A 86 -25.61 -0.55 29.84
N GLY A 87 -24.39 -0.38 29.31
CA GLY A 87 -23.49 -1.48 29.03
C GLY A 87 -23.85 -2.31 27.80
N TYR A 88 -24.64 -1.76 26.87
CA TYR A 88 -25.10 -2.49 25.67
C TYR A 88 -24.39 -1.98 24.41
N PRO A 89 -23.27 -2.59 23.97
CA PRO A 89 -22.60 -2.19 22.74
C PRO A 89 -23.45 -2.51 21.51
N ASN A 90 -23.35 -1.70 20.46
CA ASN A 90 -23.93 -1.99 19.14
C ASN A 90 -22.91 -2.67 18.19
N LEU A 91 -21.63 -2.69 18.57
CA LEU A 91 -20.57 -3.38 17.84
C LEU A 91 -19.46 -3.79 18.81
N VAL A 92 -19.11 -5.07 18.80
CA VAL A 92 -17.99 -5.66 19.55
C VAL A 92 -16.94 -6.11 18.56
N GLN A 93 -15.69 -5.68 18.74
CA GLN A 93 -14.60 -5.99 17.82
C GLN A 93 -13.39 -6.52 18.58
N ARG A 94 -12.61 -7.43 18.00
CA ARG A 94 -11.32 -7.89 18.54
C ARG A 94 -10.43 -8.44 17.42
N ASP A 95 -9.18 -8.01 17.43
CA ASP A 95 -8.16 -8.48 16.48
C ASP A 95 -7.24 -9.47 17.18
N ILE A 96 -6.96 -10.62 16.55
CA ILE A 96 -6.14 -11.70 17.11
C ILE A 96 -5.09 -12.12 16.10
N VAL A 97 -3.87 -12.31 16.59
CA VAL A 97 -2.74 -12.87 15.84
C VAL A 97 -2.38 -14.20 16.48
N ASP A 98 -2.67 -15.30 15.80
CA ASP A 98 -2.38 -16.68 16.23
C ASP A 98 -1.06 -17.18 15.63
N THR A 99 -0.10 -16.28 15.44
CA THR A 99 1.20 -16.62 14.87
C THR A 99 2.25 -15.62 15.30
N TRP A 100 3.50 -16.05 15.35
CA TRP A 100 4.63 -15.13 15.30
C TRP A 100 4.93 -14.85 13.83
N PRO A 101 4.61 -13.64 13.30
CA PRO A 101 4.65 -13.38 11.87
C PRO A 101 6.09 -13.06 11.42
N LEU A 102 7.03 -13.97 11.67
CA LEU A 102 8.40 -13.87 11.20
C LEU A 102 8.45 -14.24 9.72
N ILE A 103 8.63 -13.23 8.89
CA ILE A 103 8.68 -13.34 7.45
C ILE A 103 10.12 -13.22 6.98
N ARG A 104 10.48 -14.01 5.97
CA ARG A 104 11.77 -13.97 5.30
C ARG A 104 11.60 -13.67 3.82
N ARG A 105 12.50 -12.83 3.30
CA ARG A 105 12.59 -12.46 1.90
C ARG A 105 14.04 -12.44 1.45
N ASN A 106 14.32 -13.03 0.30
CA ASN A 106 15.65 -13.05 -0.29
C ASN A 106 15.73 -12.04 -1.42
N PHE A 107 16.85 -11.33 -1.50
CA PHE A 107 17.17 -10.46 -2.60
C PHE A 107 18.55 -10.81 -3.13
N VAL A 108 18.68 -10.85 -4.44
CA VAL A 108 19.97 -10.99 -5.11
C VAL A 108 19.98 -9.98 -6.23
N GLY A 109 21.02 -9.16 -6.31
CA GLY A 109 21.24 -8.30 -7.45
C GLY A 109 22.67 -8.40 -7.94
N VAL A 110 22.82 -8.32 -9.26
CA VAL A 110 24.11 -8.25 -9.95
C VAL A 110 24.08 -7.07 -10.90
N PHE A 111 25.18 -6.33 -10.99
CA PHE A 111 25.26 -5.17 -11.86
C PHE A 111 26.61 -5.07 -12.55
N ALA A 112 26.60 -4.44 -13.72
CA ALA A 112 27.77 -3.97 -14.43
C ALA A 112 27.52 -2.54 -14.89
N GLN A 113 28.52 -1.69 -14.79
CA GLN A 113 28.48 -0.31 -15.28
C GLN A 113 29.84 0.10 -15.86
N ASP A 114 29.81 1.02 -16.82
CA ASP A 114 30.95 1.65 -17.44
C ASP A 114 30.76 3.18 -17.44
N ASP A 115 31.67 3.88 -16.79
CA ASP A 115 31.82 5.33 -16.93
C ASP A 115 32.83 5.60 -18.07
N PHE A 116 32.32 5.92 -19.25
CA PHE A 116 33.11 6.08 -20.46
C PHE A 116 33.32 7.56 -20.82
N ARG A 117 34.57 8.01 -20.73
CA ARG A 117 35.00 9.34 -21.19
C ARG A 117 35.30 9.32 -22.69
N VAL A 118 34.27 9.46 -23.51
CA VAL A 118 34.39 9.43 -24.99
C VAL A 118 35.46 10.41 -25.47
N ASN A 119 35.39 11.66 -25.01
CA ASN A 119 36.38 12.71 -25.24
C ASN A 119 36.29 13.80 -24.14
N ARG A 120 37.00 14.92 -24.29
CA ARG A 120 37.00 16.02 -23.30
C ARG A 120 35.64 16.72 -23.14
N LYS A 121 34.74 16.57 -24.10
CA LYS A 121 33.42 17.21 -24.14
C LYS A 121 32.28 16.26 -23.79
N LEU A 122 32.43 14.96 -24.03
CA LEU A 122 31.36 13.96 -23.88
C LEU A 122 31.79 12.83 -22.95
N SER A 123 30.96 12.56 -21.95
CA SER A 123 31.03 11.39 -21.07
C SER A 123 29.70 10.65 -21.06
N LEU A 124 29.77 9.33 -21.07
CA LEU A 124 28.63 8.42 -21.01
C LEU A 124 28.71 7.57 -19.74
N GLN A 125 27.56 7.22 -19.18
CA GLN A 125 27.42 6.32 -18.05
C GLN A 125 26.45 5.23 -18.46
N LEU A 126 26.94 4.00 -18.60
CA LEU A 126 26.14 2.88 -19.08
C LEU A 126 26.10 1.83 -17.98
N GLY A 127 24.92 1.47 -17.52
CA GLY A 127 24.73 0.53 -16.43
C GLY A 127 23.58 -0.42 -16.69
N LEU A 128 23.77 -1.67 -16.27
CA LEU A 128 22.72 -2.68 -16.24
C LEU A 128 22.77 -3.39 -14.90
N ARG A 129 21.59 -3.54 -14.30
CA ARG A 129 21.41 -4.33 -13.09
C ARG A 129 20.31 -5.36 -13.30
N TRP A 130 20.51 -6.56 -12.79
CA TRP A 130 19.47 -7.56 -12.63
C TRP A 130 19.21 -7.75 -11.15
N ASP A 131 17.94 -7.72 -10.76
CA ASP A 131 17.49 -7.97 -9.40
C ASP A 131 16.59 -9.23 -9.36
N LEU A 132 16.66 -9.93 -8.25
CA LEU A 132 15.78 -11.03 -7.88
C LEU A 132 15.22 -10.68 -6.52
N MET A 133 13.90 -10.73 -6.40
CA MET A 133 13.18 -10.44 -5.17
C MET A 133 12.19 -11.58 -4.96
N THR A 134 12.49 -12.52 -4.06
CA THR A 134 11.58 -13.65 -3.85
C THR A 134 10.28 -13.18 -3.19
N PRO A 135 9.16 -13.90 -3.37
CA PRO A 135 7.99 -13.69 -2.53
C PRO A 135 8.33 -13.83 -1.04
N PRO A 136 7.69 -13.04 -0.16
CA PRO A 136 7.83 -13.22 1.28
C PRO A 136 7.25 -14.56 1.73
N VAL A 137 7.94 -15.24 2.65
CA VAL A 137 7.48 -16.49 3.26
C VAL A 137 7.58 -16.45 4.77
N GLN A 138 6.56 -16.92 5.47
CA GLN A 138 6.60 -17.12 6.92
C GLN A 138 7.46 -18.35 7.24
N VAL A 139 8.35 -18.22 8.21
CA VAL A 139 9.42 -19.21 8.46
C VAL A 139 8.91 -20.61 8.85
N ASP A 140 7.73 -20.68 9.45
CA ASP A 140 7.02 -21.89 9.90
C ASP A 140 5.85 -22.28 8.99
N ASN A 141 5.77 -21.69 7.79
CA ASN A 141 4.66 -21.88 6.83
C ASN A 141 3.27 -21.51 7.40
N ARG A 142 3.22 -20.59 8.38
CA ARG A 142 1.97 -20.02 8.92
C ARG A 142 1.53 -18.82 8.10
N GLN A 143 1.21 -19.05 6.83
CA GLN A 143 0.64 -18.05 5.93
C GLN A 143 -0.38 -18.68 4.98
N SER A 144 -1.31 -17.88 4.48
CA SER A 144 -2.38 -18.31 3.60
C SER A 144 -2.78 -17.25 2.58
N ASN A 145 -3.40 -17.69 1.48
CA ASN A 145 -3.89 -16.82 0.42
C ASN A 145 -5.31 -17.25 0.04
N PHE A 146 -6.23 -16.31 -0.16
CA PHE A 146 -7.55 -16.64 -0.66
C PHE A 146 -7.50 -16.81 -2.18
N SER A 147 -8.10 -17.89 -2.70
CA SER A 147 -8.22 -18.12 -4.13
C SER A 147 -9.63 -17.71 -4.61
N PRO A 148 -9.76 -16.69 -5.46
CA PRO A 148 -11.05 -16.31 -6.05
C PRO A 148 -11.57 -17.32 -7.08
N VAL A 149 -10.77 -18.32 -7.46
CA VAL A 149 -11.12 -19.35 -8.45
C VAL A 149 -12.05 -20.40 -7.84
N ASP A 150 -11.72 -20.88 -6.64
CA ASP A 150 -12.44 -21.93 -5.93
C ASP A 150 -13.15 -21.43 -4.66
N GLY A 151 -12.90 -20.18 -4.24
CA GLY A 151 -13.50 -19.60 -3.04
C GLY A 151 -12.89 -20.11 -1.73
N LEU A 152 -11.72 -20.76 -1.79
CA LEU A 152 -11.06 -21.36 -0.63
C LEU A 152 -9.82 -20.56 -0.21
N ILE A 153 -9.40 -20.75 1.03
CA ILE A 153 -8.15 -20.23 1.57
C ILE A 153 -7.10 -21.34 1.45
N HIS A 154 -6.03 -21.09 0.70
CA HIS A 154 -4.90 -22.01 0.51
C HIS A 154 -3.83 -21.72 1.54
N LEU A 155 -3.37 -22.74 2.26
CA LEU A 155 -2.35 -22.62 3.30
C LEU A 155 -0.98 -22.99 2.73
N ALA A 156 0.07 -22.35 3.24
CA ALA A 156 1.43 -22.75 2.93
C ALA A 156 1.75 -24.14 3.49
N SER A 157 2.62 -24.86 2.78
CA SER A 157 3.16 -26.17 3.18
C SER A 157 4.67 -26.19 2.98
N ALA A 158 5.33 -27.29 3.35
CA ALA A 158 6.76 -27.47 3.11
C ALA A 158 7.11 -27.38 1.61
N ASP A 159 6.26 -27.94 0.75
CA ASP A 159 6.44 -27.96 -0.70
C ASP A 159 5.94 -26.68 -1.38
N ASN A 160 5.05 -25.92 -0.73
CA ASN A 160 4.50 -24.68 -1.23
C ASN A 160 4.48 -23.61 -0.14
N ARG A 161 5.63 -22.98 0.08
CA ARG A 161 5.79 -21.97 1.14
C ARG A 161 5.08 -20.65 0.84
N GLY A 162 4.70 -20.40 -0.41
CA GLY A 162 4.02 -19.20 -0.90
C GLY A 162 2.80 -19.56 -1.73
N PRO A 163 1.64 -19.86 -1.10
CA PRO A 163 0.45 -20.29 -1.84
C PRO A 163 0.06 -19.24 -2.88
N ASP A 164 -0.13 -19.71 -4.11
CA ASP A 164 -0.48 -18.91 -5.29
C ASP A 164 0.48 -17.75 -5.59
N ARG A 165 1.77 -17.90 -5.26
CA ARG A 165 2.81 -16.88 -5.52
C ARG A 165 3.98 -17.46 -6.31
N LYS A 166 4.32 -16.86 -7.45
CA LYS A 166 5.51 -17.18 -8.22
C LYS A 166 6.66 -16.21 -7.95
N THR A 167 7.88 -16.74 -8.02
CA THR A 167 9.09 -15.91 -8.06
C THR A 167 9.22 -15.27 -9.44
N GLN A 168 9.36 -13.95 -9.46
CA GLN A 168 9.59 -13.18 -10.67
C GLN A 168 11.10 -12.98 -10.88
N TYR A 169 11.57 -13.23 -12.11
CA TYR A 169 12.98 -13.12 -12.50
C TYR A 169 13.25 -11.96 -13.47
N GLY A 170 12.20 -11.22 -13.86
CA GLY A 170 12.26 -10.22 -14.94
C GLY A 170 12.73 -8.81 -14.53
N TYR A 171 13.37 -8.63 -13.37
CA TYR A 171 13.73 -7.30 -12.87
C TYR A 171 15.07 -6.83 -13.44
N VAL A 172 15.04 -6.37 -14.69
CA VAL A 172 16.20 -5.75 -15.36
C VAL A 172 16.10 -4.23 -15.26
N ALA A 173 17.11 -3.59 -14.68
CA ALA A 173 17.18 -2.17 -14.36
C ALA A 173 18.33 -1.49 -15.14
N PRO A 174 18.09 -1.05 -16.38
CA PRO A 174 19.07 -0.24 -17.11
C PRO A 174 19.23 1.15 -16.49
N ARG A 175 20.43 1.69 -16.62
CA ARG A 175 20.78 3.07 -16.27
C ARG A 175 21.66 3.66 -17.36
N LEU A 176 21.25 4.79 -17.89
CA LEU A 176 21.94 5.50 -18.98
C LEU A 176 22.12 6.94 -18.54
N GLY A 177 23.33 7.47 -18.70
CA GLY A 177 23.67 8.85 -18.39
C GLY A 177 24.54 9.45 -19.48
N LEU A 178 24.35 10.73 -19.73
CA LEU A 178 25.10 11.52 -20.70
C LEU A 178 25.45 12.87 -20.06
N ALA A 179 26.71 13.28 -20.20
CA ALA A 179 27.18 14.61 -19.89
C ALA A 179 27.96 15.17 -21.08
N TYR A 180 27.51 16.32 -21.59
CA TYR A 180 28.09 16.96 -22.76
C TYR A 180 28.36 18.45 -22.51
N SER A 181 29.57 18.91 -22.85
CA SER A 181 29.95 20.33 -22.79
C SER A 181 30.52 20.80 -24.14
N PRO A 182 29.69 21.46 -24.99
CA PRO A 182 30.10 21.83 -26.35
C PRO A 182 31.15 22.94 -26.41
N ASP A 183 31.16 23.84 -25.42
CA ASP A 183 31.84 25.13 -25.40
C ASP A 183 32.87 25.23 -24.25
N ASN A 184 33.57 24.12 -23.99
CA ASN A 184 34.69 24.04 -23.04
C ASN A 184 34.31 24.43 -21.59
N GLY A 185 33.11 24.06 -21.14
CA GLY A 185 32.69 24.17 -19.74
C GLY A 185 31.64 25.25 -19.45
N LYS A 186 31.37 26.19 -20.38
CA LYS A 186 30.37 27.26 -20.15
C LYS A 186 28.93 26.76 -20.24
N THR A 187 28.68 25.74 -21.04
CA THR A 187 27.41 25.04 -21.16
C THR A 187 27.63 23.57 -20.80
N ALA A 188 26.73 23.04 -19.97
CA ALA A 188 26.68 21.63 -19.61
C ALA A 188 25.27 21.09 -19.89
N VAL A 189 25.18 20.13 -20.80
CA VAL A 189 23.98 19.36 -21.07
C VAL A 189 24.09 18.02 -20.35
N ARG A 190 23.09 17.68 -19.56
CA ARG A 190 23.02 16.40 -18.84
C ARG A 190 21.70 15.73 -19.14
N ALA A 191 21.74 14.43 -19.38
CA ALA A 191 20.55 13.63 -19.51
C ALA A 191 20.78 12.28 -18.84
N ALA A 192 19.75 11.73 -18.21
CA ALA A 192 19.81 10.40 -17.63
C ALA A 192 18.47 9.69 -17.70
N PHE A 193 18.52 8.38 -17.77
CA PHE A 193 17.40 7.47 -17.64
C PHE A 193 17.78 6.34 -16.68
N GLY A 194 16.87 5.94 -15.81
CA GLY A 194 17.09 4.82 -14.90
C GLY A 194 15.80 4.11 -14.54
N MET A 195 15.90 2.81 -14.35
CA MET A 195 14.82 1.99 -13.80
C MET A 195 15.21 1.45 -12.42
N SER A 196 14.23 1.27 -11.54
CA SER A 196 14.42 0.66 -10.22
C SER A 196 13.16 -0.07 -9.78
N TYR A 197 13.36 -1.15 -9.02
CA TYR A 197 12.29 -1.98 -8.48
C TYR A 197 12.30 -1.89 -6.96
N PHE A 198 11.12 -1.84 -6.36
CA PHE A 198 10.93 -1.68 -4.93
C PHE A 198 10.08 -2.82 -4.40
N ALA A 199 10.61 -3.47 -3.37
CA ALA A 199 9.81 -4.39 -2.58
C ALA A 199 8.69 -3.61 -1.93
N ASP A 200 7.44 -4.08 -2.04
CA ASP A 200 6.31 -3.46 -1.35
C ASP A 200 6.62 -3.23 0.14
N ASN A 201 6.35 -2.00 0.60
CA ASN A 201 6.74 -1.46 1.90
C ASN A 201 5.58 -1.45 2.92
N PHE A 202 4.37 -1.87 2.55
CA PHE A 202 3.22 -1.87 3.47
C PHE A 202 3.26 -3.07 4.47
N GLY A 203 4.23 -3.02 5.39
CA GLY A 203 4.51 -4.06 6.40
C GLY A 203 5.99 -4.52 6.47
N ALA A 204 6.88 -3.85 5.72
CA ALA A 204 8.34 -3.98 5.66
C ALA A 204 8.96 -5.31 5.19
N SER A 205 8.30 -6.47 5.30
CA SER A 205 8.72 -7.71 4.61
C SER A 205 7.61 -8.78 4.55
N GLY A 206 6.38 -8.44 4.92
CA GLY A 206 5.20 -9.29 4.93
C GLY A 206 4.08 -8.53 5.64
N GLY A 207 2.86 -8.66 5.15
CA GLY A 207 1.74 -7.86 5.65
C GLY A 207 0.37 -8.34 5.19
N THR A 208 0.32 -9.49 4.49
CA THR A 208 -0.90 -9.96 3.82
C THR A 208 -1.10 -11.44 4.09
N SER A 209 -0.27 -12.32 3.53
CA SER A 209 -0.51 -13.76 3.56
C SER A 209 -0.37 -14.35 4.96
N GLU A 210 0.59 -13.88 5.76
CA GLU A 210 0.73 -14.27 7.17
C GLU A 210 -0.30 -13.59 8.08
N ARG A 211 -0.94 -12.53 7.57
CA ARG A 211 -2.01 -11.76 8.23
C ARG A 211 -3.38 -12.08 7.64
N ASN A 212 -3.55 -13.32 7.18
CA ASN A 212 -4.80 -13.83 6.64
C ASN A 212 -5.34 -14.95 7.54
N TYR A 213 -6.63 -15.26 7.41
CA TYR A 213 -7.24 -16.36 8.16
C TYR A 213 -6.55 -17.70 7.81
N PRO A 214 -6.31 -18.62 8.77
CA PRO A 214 -6.73 -18.58 10.18
C PRO A 214 -5.70 -17.95 11.13
N PHE A 215 -4.56 -17.47 10.63
CA PHE A 215 -3.46 -16.98 11.46
C PHE A 215 -3.69 -15.56 12.00
N PHE A 216 -4.53 -14.80 11.31
CA PHE A 216 -4.96 -13.48 11.71
C PHE A 216 -6.47 -13.37 11.60
N LEU A 217 -7.12 -12.96 12.70
CA LEU A 217 -8.57 -12.84 12.77
C LEU A 217 -8.94 -11.41 13.15
N GLN A 218 -9.78 -10.80 12.33
CA GLN A 218 -10.50 -9.58 12.70
C GLN A 218 -11.95 -9.97 12.99
N VAL A 219 -12.29 -10.08 14.28
CA VAL A 219 -13.63 -10.47 14.71
C VAL A 219 -14.46 -9.21 14.88
N ASP A 220 -15.48 -9.06 14.05
CA ASP A 220 -16.45 -7.97 14.11
C ASP A 220 -17.86 -8.54 14.36
N VAL A 221 -18.43 -8.22 15.51
CA VAL A 221 -19.77 -8.66 15.92
C VAL A 221 -20.69 -7.43 16.00
N PRO A 222 -21.32 -7.02 14.88
CA PRO A 222 -22.30 -5.94 14.88
C PRO A 222 -23.62 -6.40 15.50
N SER A 223 -24.41 -5.45 15.99
CA SER A 223 -25.78 -5.73 16.42
C SER A 223 -26.61 -6.24 15.24
N PRO A 224 -27.34 -7.36 15.38
CA PRO A 224 -28.24 -7.85 14.35
C PRO A 224 -29.49 -6.98 14.20
N THR A 225 -29.83 -6.18 15.22
CA THR A 225 -31.01 -5.29 15.20
C THR A 225 -30.66 -3.91 15.77
N THR A 226 -31.34 -2.88 15.30
CA THR A 226 -31.00 -1.49 15.65
C THR A 226 -31.41 -1.12 17.08
N PHE A 227 -32.52 -1.67 17.60
CA PHE A 227 -33.14 -1.20 18.84
C PHE A 227 -33.21 -2.24 19.96
N THR A 228 -32.74 -3.47 19.73
CA THR A 228 -32.72 -4.52 20.76
C THR A 228 -31.27 -4.77 21.18
N PRO A 229 -30.95 -4.64 22.48
CA PRO A 229 -29.65 -5.05 22.98
C PRO A 229 -29.35 -6.51 22.61
N PHE A 230 -28.19 -6.78 22.02
CA PHE A 230 -27.79 -8.13 21.60
C PHE A 230 -26.66 -8.73 22.44
N ARG A 231 -25.90 -7.87 23.14
CA ARG A 231 -24.79 -8.22 24.05
C ARG A 231 -24.68 -7.17 25.14
N SER A 232 -24.06 -7.55 26.26
CA SER A 232 -23.59 -6.68 27.32
C SER A 232 -22.07 -6.60 27.33
N VAL A 233 -21.50 -5.52 27.87
CA VAL A 233 -20.05 -5.44 28.18
C VAL A 233 -19.63 -6.57 29.12
N SER A 234 -20.53 -7.03 30.00
CA SER A 234 -20.28 -8.14 30.92
C SER A 234 -20.09 -9.50 30.23
N ASP A 235 -20.57 -9.66 28.99
CA ASP A 235 -20.32 -10.87 28.18
C ASP A 235 -18.85 -10.98 27.73
N GLY A 236 -18.09 -9.88 27.86
CA GLY A 236 -16.71 -9.79 27.42
C GLY A 236 -16.54 -9.82 25.90
N PHE A 237 -15.31 -10.05 25.45
CA PHE A 237 -15.01 -10.24 24.04
C PHE A 237 -15.19 -11.71 23.65
N PRO A 238 -15.63 -11.99 22.41
CA PRO A 238 -15.79 -13.35 21.94
C PRO A 238 -14.46 -14.13 22.05
N ASN A 239 -14.56 -15.36 22.54
CA ASN A 239 -13.45 -16.32 22.51
C ASN A 239 -13.21 -16.75 21.06
N VAL A 240 -11.94 -16.97 20.73
CA VAL A 240 -11.55 -17.53 19.44
C VAL A 240 -11.07 -18.95 19.64
N THR A 241 -11.64 -19.86 18.86
CA THR A 241 -11.24 -21.26 18.79
C THR A 241 -10.17 -21.43 17.71
N SER A 242 -9.11 -22.16 18.04
CA SER A 242 -8.11 -22.56 17.05
C SER A 242 -8.76 -23.43 15.97
N VAL A 243 -8.44 -23.17 14.71
CA VAL A 243 -8.96 -23.92 13.56
C VAL A 243 -7.92 -24.95 13.14
N PRO A 244 -8.26 -26.24 12.99
CA PRO A 244 -7.35 -27.24 12.47
C PRO A 244 -6.81 -26.82 11.10
N LEU A 245 -5.49 -26.85 10.92
CA LEU A 245 -4.87 -26.48 9.65
C LEU A 245 -5.04 -27.62 8.64
N ALA A 246 -5.48 -27.28 7.45
CA ALA A 246 -5.57 -28.17 6.28
C ALA A 246 -5.02 -27.43 5.05
N PRO A 247 -4.63 -28.11 3.97
CA PRO A 247 -4.11 -27.45 2.76
C PRO A 247 -5.03 -26.36 2.21
N THR A 248 -6.34 -26.57 2.35
CA THR A 248 -7.38 -25.59 2.01
C THR A 248 -8.42 -25.48 3.13
N LEU A 249 -8.92 -24.27 3.38
CA LEU A 249 -9.98 -23.98 4.35
C LEU A 249 -11.12 -23.19 3.71
N VAL A 250 -12.35 -23.44 4.14
CA VAL A 250 -13.51 -22.60 3.81
C VAL A 250 -13.44 -21.32 4.65
N PRO A 251 -13.48 -20.12 4.06
CA PRO A 251 -13.47 -18.88 4.82
C PRO A 251 -14.77 -18.74 5.64
N PRO A 252 -14.70 -18.31 6.92
CA PRO A 252 -15.91 -18.08 7.70
C PRO A 252 -16.78 -16.97 7.09
N ALA A 253 -18.10 -17.16 7.13
CA ALA A 253 -19.04 -16.16 6.62
C ALA A 253 -18.87 -14.82 7.35
N GLY A 254 -18.94 -13.71 6.59
CA GLY A 254 -18.79 -12.35 7.11
C GLY A 254 -17.35 -11.88 7.31
N PHE A 255 -16.35 -12.77 7.22
CA PHE A 255 -14.94 -12.35 7.30
C PHE A 255 -14.48 -11.65 6.02
N ALA A 256 -13.60 -10.65 6.19
CA ALA A 256 -12.81 -10.14 5.08
C ALA A 256 -11.64 -11.08 4.80
N VAL A 257 -11.46 -11.46 3.53
CA VAL A 257 -10.34 -12.30 3.09
C VAL A 257 -9.36 -11.48 2.26
N PHE A 258 -8.08 -11.82 2.32
CA PHE A 258 -7.04 -11.21 1.49
C PHE A 258 -6.58 -12.16 0.39
N TYR A 259 -6.41 -11.61 -0.80
CA TYR A 259 -5.91 -12.31 -1.98
C TYR A 259 -4.76 -11.54 -2.59
N ILE A 260 -3.65 -12.21 -2.85
CA ILE A 260 -2.59 -11.70 -3.70
C ILE A 260 -2.51 -12.52 -4.98
N PRO A 261 -2.60 -11.90 -6.17
CA PRO A 261 -2.46 -12.60 -7.44
C PRO A 261 -1.09 -13.26 -7.64
N ASN A 262 -1.10 -14.34 -8.41
CA ASN A 262 0.08 -15.12 -8.76
C ASN A 262 1.05 -14.35 -9.68
N ASP A 263 0.52 -13.43 -10.48
CA ASP A 263 1.24 -12.56 -11.41
C ASP A 263 1.59 -11.20 -10.80
N PHE A 264 1.66 -11.10 -9.48
CA PHE A 264 2.07 -9.86 -8.81
C PHE A 264 3.50 -9.47 -9.20
N HIS A 265 3.67 -8.19 -9.53
CA HIS A 265 4.95 -7.57 -9.82
C HIS A 265 5.25 -6.50 -8.76
N GLU A 266 6.54 -6.32 -8.47
CA GLU A 266 7.02 -5.30 -7.55
C GLU A 266 6.95 -3.91 -8.18
N ASP A 267 6.75 -2.91 -7.32
CA ASP A 267 6.71 -1.50 -7.66
C ASP A 267 7.91 -1.13 -8.53
N THR A 268 7.65 -0.50 -9.68
CA THR A 268 8.66 -0.15 -10.67
C THR A 268 8.66 1.35 -10.88
N ALA A 269 9.81 2.01 -10.70
CA ALA A 269 10.00 3.41 -11.07
C ALA A 269 10.90 3.53 -12.29
N LYS A 270 10.42 4.24 -13.32
CA LYS A 270 11.20 4.66 -14.47
C LYS A 270 11.38 6.16 -14.36
N MET A 271 12.63 6.62 -14.27
CA MET A 271 12.97 8.02 -14.05
C MET A 271 13.82 8.51 -15.21
N TRP A 272 13.57 9.72 -15.68
CA TRP A 272 14.44 10.40 -16.64
C TRP A 272 14.56 11.88 -16.31
N ASN A 273 15.70 12.43 -16.68
CA ASN A 273 15.91 13.87 -16.64
C ASN A 273 16.71 14.33 -17.86
N VAL A 274 16.48 15.59 -18.23
CA VAL A 274 17.27 16.33 -19.20
C VAL A 274 17.45 17.74 -18.68
N GLY A 275 18.68 18.22 -18.60
CA GLY A 275 19.02 19.54 -18.08
C GLY A 275 20.07 20.23 -18.93
N VAL A 276 19.93 21.54 -19.05
CA VAL A 276 20.91 22.42 -19.66
C VAL A 276 21.26 23.50 -18.63
N GLN A 277 22.53 23.52 -18.25
CA GLN A 277 23.11 24.55 -17.40
C GLN A 277 24.04 25.41 -18.24
N ARG A 278 23.97 26.73 -18.08
CA ARG A 278 24.86 27.66 -18.76
C ARG A 278 25.34 28.76 -17.83
N GLU A 279 26.64 28.94 -17.80
CA GLU A 279 27.26 30.16 -17.30
C GLU A 279 27.04 31.29 -18.31
N LEU A 280 26.41 32.36 -17.83
CA LEU A 280 26.26 33.63 -18.53
C LEU A 280 27.32 34.61 -18.02
N GLY A 281 27.32 35.84 -18.54
CA GLY A 281 28.15 36.91 -17.96
C GLY A 281 27.72 37.25 -16.52
N TRP A 282 28.51 38.11 -15.87
CA TRP A 282 28.20 38.66 -14.53
C TRP A 282 27.99 37.59 -13.46
N ASP A 283 28.83 36.54 -13.47
CA ASP A 283 28.79 35.45 -12.50
C ASP A 283 27.41 34.77 -12.39
N THR A 284 26.65 34.73 -13.48
CA THR A 284 25.28 34.22 -13.51
C THR A 284 25.24 32.82 -14.08
N VAL A 285 24.53 31.91 -13.43
CA VAL A 285 24.26 30.57 -13.95
C VAL A 285 22.76 30.37 -14.08
N VAL A 286 22.35 29.95 -15.28
CA VAL A 286 20.97 29.55 -15.56
C VAL A 286 20.94 28.04 -15.77
N ASP A 287 20.11 27.35 -15.01
CA ASP A 287 19.78 25.95 -15.17
C ASP A 287 18.30 25.79 -15.57
N ARG A 288 18.07 24.98 -16.58
CA ARG A 288 16.73 24.53 -16.96
C ARG A 288 16.75 23.02 -17.07
N SER A 289 15.94 22.37 -16.24
CA SER A 289 15.81 20.92 -16.23
C SER A 289 14.36 20.47 -16.39
N TYR A 290 14.21 19.29 -16.96
CA TYR A 290 12.99 18.54 -17.06
C TYR A 290 13.22 17.20 -16.38
N VAL A 291 12.35 16.85 -15.44
CA VAL A 291 12.36 15.56 -14.73
C VAL A 291 11.01 14.89 -14.89
N GLY A 292 11.03 13.60 -15.19
CA GLY A 292 9.83 12.75 -15.27
C GLY A 292 10.02 11.45 -14.51
N THR A 293 8.95 11.00 -13.84
CA THR A 293 8.91 9.71 -13.17
C THR A 293 7.62 8.98 -13.49
N ARG A 294 7.74 7.76 -13.99
CA ARG A 294 6.62 6.83 -14.24
C ARG A 294 6.72 5.68 -13.25
N GLY A 295 5.76 5.63 -12.33
CA GLY A 295 5.55 4.46 -11.48
C GLY A 295 4.60 3.47 -12.15
N THR A 296 4.99 2.21 -12.20
CA THR A 296 4.15 1.10 -12.67
C THR A 296 4.22 -0.03 -11.67
N HIS A 297 3.25 -0.92 -11.71
CA HIS A 297 3.11 -2.01 -10.76
C HIS A 297 3.02 -1.58 -9.30
N ILE A 298 2.49 -0.37 -9.05
CA ILE A 298 2.38 0.16 -7.70
C ILE A 298 1.36 -0.66 -6.92
N PHE A 299 1.71 -1.03 -5.69
CA PHE A 299 0.82 -1.74 -4.78
C PHE A 299 -0.54 -1.06 -4.63
N ARG A 300 -1.61 -1.86 -4.72
CA ARG A 300 -2.99 -1.44 -4.44
C ARG A 300 -3.67 -2.47 -3.57
N SER A 301 -4.55 -2.02 -2.67
CA SER A 301 -5.44 -2.88 -1.89
C SER A 301 -6.89 -2.43 -2.06
N PHE A 302 -7.75 -3.31 -2.58
CA PHE A 302 -9.16 -2.96 -2.85
C PHE A 302 -10.08 -4.18 -2.79
N ASN A 303 -11.35 -3.95 -2.44
CA ASN A 303 -12.35 -5.01 -2.42
C ASN A 303 -12.81 -5.33 -3.85
N VAL A 304 -12.46 -6.51 -4.38
CA VAL A 304 -12.89 -6.96 -5.72
C VAL A 304 -14.31 -7.50 -5.74
N ASN A 305 -14.92 -7.76 -4.58
CA ASN A 305 -16.25 -8.35 -4.48
C ASN A 305 -17.38 -7.30 -4.43
N VAL A 306 -17.24 -6.20 -5.16
CA VAL A 306 -18.23 -5.11 -5.21
C VAL A 306 -19.20 -5.37 -6.38
N PRO A 307 -20.53 -5.34 -6.14
CA PRO A 307 -21.50 -5.53 -7.21
C PRO A 307 -21.57 -4.28 -8.11
N MET A 308 -21.94 -4.46 -9.38
CA MET A 308 -22.27 -3.33 -10.26
C MET A 308 -23.51 -2.58 -9.74
N PRO A 309 -23.78 -1.33 -10.13
CA PRO A 309 -25.04 -0.66 -9.83
C PRO A 309 -26.24 -1.45 -10.32
N GLY A 310 -27.32 -1.41 -9.56
CA GLY A 310 -28.56 -2.05 -9.99
C GLY A 310 -29.52 -2.31 -8.84
N PRO A 311 -30.78 -2.62 -9.19
CA PRO A 311 -31.81 -2.94 -8.20
C PRO A 311 -31.56 -4.31 -7.56
N GLY A 312 -32.26 -4.58 -6.46
CA GLY A 312 -32.27 -5.88 -5.79
C GLY A 312 -31.14 -6.10 -4.79
N ASN A 313 -31.03 -7.35 -4.31
CA ASN A 313 -30.13 -7.72 -3.23
C ASN A 313 -28.66 -7.56 -3.65
N VAL A 314 -27.93 -6.71 -2.91
CA VAL A 314 -26.51 -6.40 -3.16
C VAL A 314 -25.64 -7.67 -3.10
N ASN A 315 -25.91 -8.61 -2.20
CA ASN A 315 -25.07 -9.79 -1.99
C ASN A 315 -25.13 -10.78 -3.16
N GLN A 316 -26.33 -11.00 -3.73
CA GLN A 316 -26.49 -11.94 -4.85
C GLN A 316 -25.84 -11.44 -6.15
N ARG A 317 -25.64 -10.12 -6.28
CA ARG A 317 -25.02 -9.48 -7.45
C ARG A 317 -23.48 -9.38 -7.35
N ARG A 318 -22.90 -9.87 -6.25
CA ARG A 318 -21.45 -9.85 -6.04
C ARG A 318 -20.74 -10.82 -6.99
N PRO A 319 -19.62 -10.42 -7.63
CA PRO A 319 -18.92 -11.27 -8.60
C PRO A 319 -18.55 -12.66 -8.10
N TYR A 320 -18.24 -12.80 -6.80
CA TYR A 320 -17.79 -14.06 -6.21
C TYR A 320 -18.88 -14.79 -5.42
N PHE A 321 -20.15 -14.40 -5.56
CA PHE A 321 -21.26 -15.02 -4.82
C PHE A 321 -21.38 -16.53 -5.10
N ALA A 322 -21.10 -16.99 -6.32
CA ALA A 322 -21.22 -18.39 -6.71
C ALA A 322 -20.19 -19.32 -6.01
N VAL A 323 -19.00 -18.80 -5.71
CA VAL A 323 -17.89 -19.59 -5.11
C VAL A 323 -17.72 -19.32 -3.62
N ALA A 324 -18.09 -18.12 -3.15
CA ALA A 324 -17.95 -17.70 -1.75
C ALA A 324 -19.16 -16.86 -1.30
N PRO A 325 -20.38 -17.45 -1.21
CA PRO A 325 -21.63 -16.71 -0.94
C PRO A 325 -21.66 -16.02 0.42
N GLY A 326 -20.90 -16.52 1.40
CA GLY A 326 -20.79 -15.94 2.74
C GLY A 326 -19.79 -14.79 2.86
N ILE A 327 -19.04 -14.46 1.80
CA ILE A 327 -17.94 -13.49 1.85
C ILE A 327 -18.34 -12.22 1.11
N THR A 328 -18.38 -11.10 1.81
CA THR A 328 -18.76 -9.79 1.25
C THR A 328 -17.56 -8.91 0.90
N THR A 329 -16.39 -9.23 1.46
CA THR A 329 -15.15 -8.46 1.29
C THR A 329 -14.01 -9.37 0.89
N ILE A 330 -13.54 -9.22 -0.34
CA ILE A 330 -12.35 -9.91 -0.88
C ILE A 330 -11.37 -8.82 -1.25
N ASN A 331 -10.39 -8.57 -0.38
CA ASN A 331 -9.38 -7.54 -0.59
C ASN A 331 -8.26 -8.10 -1.47
N GLN A 332 -8.29 -7.76 -2.75
CA GLN A 332 -7.18 -8.03 -3.66
C GLN A 332 -6.06 -7.03 -3.40
N ARG A 333 -4.85 -7.56 -3.24
CA ARG A 333 -3.61 -6.79 -3.13
C ARG A 333 -2.74 -7.09 -4.34
N ASP A 334 -2.73 -6.17 -5.31
CA ASP A 334 -2.04 -6.35 -6.59
C ASP A 334 -0.99 -5.26 -6.84
N GLY A 335 -0.11 -5.52 -7.79
CA GLY A 335 0.85 -4.55 -8.33
C GLY A 335 0.40 -4.10 -9.72
N ALA A 336 -0.82 -3.56 -9.85
CA ALA A 336 -1.32 -3.02 -11.12
C ALA A 336 -1.65 -1.51 -11.04
N GLY A 337 -1.21 -0.84 -9.97
CA GLY A 337 -1.23 0.61 -9.89
C GLY A 337 -0.23 1.25 -10.84
N SER A 338 -0.54 2.46 -11.26
CA SER A 338 0.30 3.28 -12.11
C SER A 338 0.22 4.73 -11.66
N THR A 339 1.38 5.36 -11.57
CA THR A 339 1.53 6.78 -11.26
C THR A 339 2.30 7.45 -12.38
N TRP A 340 2.00 8.72 -12.60
CA TRP A 340 2.73 9.59 -13.50
C TRP A 340 3.02 10.88 -12.75
N TYR A 341 4.31 11.11 -12.50
CA TYR A 341 4.81 12.41 -12.10
C TYR A 341 5.31 13.09 -13.37
N GLY A 342 4.40 13.84 -13.98
CA GLY A 342 4.60 14.69 -15.13
C GLY A 342 5.29 16.01 -14.77
N PRO A 343 5.56 16.84 -15.79
CA PRO A 343 6.77 17.66 -15.92
C PRO A 343 7.13 18.37 -14.63
N ALA A 344 8.21 17.99 -13.95
CA ALA A 344 8.91 18.94 -13.10
C ALA A 344 9.84 19.73 -14.02
N ALA A 345 9.38 20.87 -14.54
CA ALA A 345 10.28 21.84 -15.14
C ALA A 345 10.88 22.64 -13.99
N GLN A 346 12.04 22.22 -13.50
CA GLN A 346 12.78 22.95 -12.48
C GLN A 346 13.73 23.91 -13.21
N GLY A 347 13.39 25.20 -13.20
CA GLY A 347 14.27 26.26 -13.65
C GLY A 347 14.90 26.93 -12.43
N GLY A 348 16.22 26.83 -12.28
CA GLY A 348 16.97 27.48 -11.21
C GLY A 348 17.92 28.50 -11.81
N GLN A 349 17.85 29.76 -11.38
CA GLN A 349 18.90 30.75 -11.60
C GLN A 349 19.68 30.92 -10.30
N ALA A 350 20.99 30.72 -10.36
CA ALA A 350 21.90 31.08 -9.30
C ALA A 350 22.80 32.22 -9.80
N LEU A 351 22.65 33.41 -9.21
CA LEU A 351 23.53 34.55 -9.43
C LEU A 351 24.63 34.54 -8.36
N ARG A 352 25.89 34.42 -8.79
CA ARG A 352 27.08 34.67 -7.97
C ARG A 352 27.62 36.08 -8.19
N ALA A 353 26.76 37.09 -8.27
CA ALA A 353 27.19 38.50 -8.28
C ALA A 353 27.00 39.17 -6.91
N ARG A 354 27.40 40.44 -6.77
CA ARG A 354 26.97 41.33 -5.68
C ARG A 354 25.95 42.34 -6.26
N PRO A 355 24.66 42.32 -5.88
CA PRO A 355 24.02 41.43 -4.90
C PRO A 355 23.98 39.94 -5.31
N ALA A 356 24.05 39.07 -4.30
CA ALA A 356 23.94 37.62 -4.49
C ALA A 356 22.47 37.21 -4.41
N GLY A 357 22.03 36.36 -5.35
CA GLY A 357 20.63 35.96 -5.40
C GLY A 357 20.42 34.61 -6.06
N ALA A 358 19.28 34.01 -5.76
CA ALA A 358 18.85 32.78 -6.41
C ALA A 358 17.34 32.83 -6.61
N GLY A 359 16.88 32.31 -7.74
CA GLY A 359 15.47 32.15 -8.07
C GLY A 359 15.22 30.75 -8.59
N ALA A 360 14.17 30.10 -8.11
CA ALA A 360 13.75 28.79 -8.57
C ALA A 360 12.26 28.81 -8.89
N TYR A 361 11.90 28.31 -10.07
CA TYR A 361 10.53 28.05 -10.45
C TYR A 361 10.37 26.57 -10.79
N THR A 362 9.39 25.94 -10.18
CA THR A 362 8.99 24.57 -10.48
C THR A 362 7.55 24.56 -10.93
N TYR A 363 7.31 24.08 -12.15
CA TYR A 363 6.01 23.59 -12.55
C TYR A 363 6.01 22.07 -12.38
N SER A 364 4.99 21.47 -11.78
CA SER A 364 4.81 20.02 -11.62
C SER A 364 3.39 19.57 -11.98
N LYS A 365 3.24 18.29 -12.37
CA LYS A 365 1.92 17.67 -12.54
C LYS A 365 1.97 16.24 -12.03
N THR A 366 1.08 15.87 -11.13
CA THR A 366 0.94 14.48 -10.68
C THR A 366 -0.39 13.90 -11.12
N GLU A 367 -0.38 12.62 -11.49
CA GLU A 367 -1.55 11.83 -11.84
C GLU A 367 -1.36 10.39 -11.35
N ASP A 368 -2.34 9.86 -10.66
CA ASP A 368 -2.34 8.47 -10.26
C ASP A 368 -3.72 7.80 -10.43
N ASN A 369 -3.70 6.47 -10.43
CA ASN A 369 -4.89 5.61 -10.32
C ASN A 369 -4.88 4.81 -9.01
N ILE A 370 -4.18 5.31 -7.99
CA ILE A 370 -4.08 4.71 -6.67
C ILE A 370 -4.59 5.73 -5.65
N ALA A 371 -5.34 5.30 -4.65
CA ALA A 371 -5.75 6.20 -3.56
C ALA A 371 -4.53 6.52 -2.67
N THR A 372 -3.81 7.59 -3.02
CA THR A 372 -2.62 8.05 -2.30
C THR A 372 -3.04 8.56 -0.91
N LEU A 373 -2.44 8.00 0.15
CA LEU A 373 -2.60 8.28 1.59
C LEU A 373 -3.57 7.39 2.39
N GLY A 374 -3.21 6.11 2.61
CA GLY A 374 -3.57 5.36 3.84
C GLY A 374 -5.05 5.05 4.10
N ILE A 375 -5.96 5.52 3.27
CA ILE A 375 -7.37 5.14 3.31
C ILE A 375 -7.43 3.79 2.63
N HIS A 376 -7.65 2.71 3.39
CA HIS A 376 -8.12 1.44 2.85
C HIS A 376 -9.54 1.66 2.30
N PRO A 377 -9.81 1.75 0.98
CA PRO A 377 -11.16 1.97 0.55
C PRO A 377 -11.67 0.72 -0.14
N THR A 378 -12.77 0.23 0.39
CA THR A 378 -13.78 -0.59 -0.28
C THR A 378 -14.29 -0.03 -1.64
N LEU A 379 -13.65 0.99 -2.22
CA LEU A 379 -14.13 1.81 -3.35
C LEU A 379 -13.24 1.79 -4.59
N ALA A 380 -12.06 1.17 -4.53
CA ALA A 380 -11.03 1.29 -5.59
C ALA A 380 -11.30 0.46 -6.87
N VAL A 381 -12.37 -0.34 -6.96
CA VAL A 381 -12.71 -1.05 -8.20
C VAL A 381 -12.96 -0.09 -9.37
N ARG A 382 -13.49 1.11 -9.10
CA ARG A 382 -13.79 2.08 -10.17
C ARG A 382 -12.59 2.90 -10.64
N GLN A 383 -11.46 2.90 -9.92
CA GLN A 383 -10.20 3.47 -10.44
C GLN A 383 -9.62 2.65 -11.61
N ARG A 384 -10.25 1.50 -11.95
CA ARG A 384 -9.91 0.67 -13.10
C ARG A 384 -10.70 1.00 -14.38
N ALA A 385 -11.70 1.89 -14.34
CA ALA A 385 -12.35 2.34 -15.57
C ALA A 385 -11.33 3.15 -16.41
N PRO A 386 -11.19 2.89 -17.72
CA PRO A 386 -10.39 3.74 -18.60
C PRO A 386 -10.87 5.19 -18.46
N GLY A 387 -10.02 6.09 -17.98
CA GLY A 387 -10.37 7.49 -17.69
C GLY A 387 -10.71 7.83 -16.22
N ALA A 388 -10.79 6.85 -15.31
CA ALA A 388 -10.88 7.11 -13.85
C ALA A 388 -9.51 7.40 -13.19
N SER A 389 -8.46 7.52 -14.02
CA SER A 389 -7.12 7.97 -13.66
C SER A 389 -7.10 9.50 -13.54
N GLY A 390 -6.61 10.03 -12.42
CA GLY A 390 -6.56 11.47 -12.22
C GLY A 390 -6.62 11.91 -10.76
N SER A 391 -6.38 11.00 -9.80
CA SER A 391 -6.18 11.47 -8.43
C SER A 391 -4.89 12.28 -8.41
N LYS A 392 -5.03 13.50 -7.87
CA LYS A 392 -4.03 14.57 -7.84
C LYS A 392 -3.63 14.89 -6.41
N VAL A 393 -3.86 13.98 -5.45
CA VAL A 393 -3.94 14.27 -4.01
C VAL A 393 -2.69 14.98 -3.45
N LEU A 394 -1.53 14.89 -4.13
CA LEU A 394 -0.27 15.55 -3.77
C LEU A 394 0.24 16.54 -4.85
N ASP A 395 -0.62 16.97 -5.78
CA ASP A 395 -0.27 17.88 -6.88
C ASP A 395 -0.23 19.32 -6.39
N ILE A 396 0.97 19.91 -6.31
CA ILE A 396 1.17 21.36 -6.16
C ILE A 396 1.76 21.87 -7.47
N PRO A 397 0.94 22.37 -8.42
CA PRO A 397 1.42 22.57 -9.78
C PRO A 397 2.47 23.66 -9.97
N ARG A 398 2.54 24.66 -9.09
CA ARG A 398 3.43 25.82 -9.28
C ARG A 398 4.06 26.20 -7.96
N ILE A 399 5.38 26.27 -7.93
CA ILE A 399 6.17 26.76 -6.79
C ILE A 399 7.21 27.74 -7.32
N PHE A 400 7.29 28.91 -6.71
CA PHE A 400 8.32 29.92 -6.96
C PHE A 400 9.00 30.27 -5.64
N THR A 401 10.33 30.24 -5.64
CA THR A 401 11.16 30.67 -4.51
C THR A 401 12.21 31.65 -5.01
N ALA A 402 12.38 32.77 -4.33
CA ALA A 402 13.48 33.69 -4.61
C ALA A 402 14.14 34.14 -3.31
N SER A 403 15.46 34.25 -3.35
CA SER A 403 16.29 34.76 -2.27
C SER A 403 17.24 35.84 -2.80
N LEU A 404 17.37 36.93 -2.06
CA LEU A 404 18.27 38.04 -2.36
C LEU A 404 19.05 38.40 -1.10
N THR A 405 20.36 38.52 -1.22
CA THR A 405 21.23 39.08 -0.19
C THR A 405 22.05 40.22 -0.77
N TYR A 406 21.91 41.40 -0.19
CA TYR A 406 22.62 42.62 -0.58
C TYR A 406 23.42 43.16 0.59
N GLU A 407 24.75 43.22 0.43
CA GLU A 407 25.62 43.89 1.39
C GLU A 407 25.47 45.40 1.26
N LEU A 408 25.08 46.05 2.37
CA LEU A 408 24.81 47.47 2.39
C LEU A 408 26.15 48.24 2.37
N PRO A 409 26.37 49.19 1.45
CA PRO A 409 27.68 49.80 1.24
C PRO A 409 28.02 50.94 2.23
N PHE A 410 27.31 51.07 3.35
CA PHE A 410 27.33 52.27 4.21
C PHE A 410 28.71 52.67 4.76
N ALA A 411 29.64 51.72 4.92
CA ALA A 411 30.98 51.97 5.46
C ALA A 411 32.14 51.59 4.52
N LYS A 412 31.90 51.45 3.21
CA LYS A 412 32.95 51.02 2.26
C LYS A 412 34.16 51.98 2.19
N GLY A 413 33.99 53.25 2.56
CA GLY A 413 35.06 54.26 2.62
C GLY A 413 35.39 54.79 4.03
N ALA A 414 34.75 54.27 5.08
CA ALA A 414 34.97 54.73 6.45
C ALA A 414 36.20 54.05 7.09
N SER A 415 36.78 54.67 8.12
CA SER A 415 37.86 54.14 8.96
C SER A 415 37.52 54.20 10.45
N GLY A 416 38.31 53.54 11.30
CA GLY A 416 38.15 53.55 12.75
C GLY A 416 36.77 53.04 13.22
N VAL A 417 36.21 53.70 14.24
CA VAL A 417 34.94 53.32 14.87
C VAL A 417 33.77 53.37 13.88
N ALA A 418 33.76 54.31 12.93
CA ALA A 418 32.71 54.41 11.91
C ALA A 418 32.69 53.17 10.98
N ARG A 419 33.86 52.63 10.62
CA ARG A 419 33.95 51.35 9.89
C ARG A 419 33.56 50.17 10.78
N ALA A 420 34.02 50.16 12.03
CA ALA A 420 33.71 49.08 12.98
C ALA A 420 32.20 48.93 13.22
N LEU A 421 31.46 50.05 13.26
CA LEU A 421 30.01 50.07 13.46
C LEU A 421 29.20 49.90 12.16
N GLY A 422 29.73 50.38 11.03
CA GLY A 422 28.99 50.40 9.76
C GLY A 422 29.33 49.29 8.75
N ALA A 423 30.38 48.51 8.97
CA ALA A 423 30.75 47.39 8.09
C ALA A 423 29.98 46.10 8.42
N GLY A 424 29.80 45.24 7.42
CA GLY A 424 29.23 43.90 7.62
C GLY A 424 27.69 43.84 7.63
N TRP A 425 27.00 44.97 7.46
CA TRP A 425 25.55 44.98 7.33
C TRP A 425 25.11 44.40 5.99
N ALA A 426 24.12 43.51 6.02
CA ALA A 426 23.49 42.95 4.84
C ALA A 426 21.97 42.91 5.01
N PHE A 427 21.27 43.19 3.92
CA PHE A 427 19.83 42.96 3.81
C PHE A 427 19.61 41.61 3.12
N SER A 428 18.76 40.76 3.69
CA SER A 428 18.35 39.49 3.08
C SER A 428 16.84 39.36 3.02
N ALA A 429 16.32 38.90 1.89
CA ALA A 429 14.92 38.65 1.66
C ALA A 429 14.73 37.27 1.01
N ILE A 430 13.72 36.52 1.45
CA ILE A 430 13.31 35.25 0.86
C ILE A 430 11.80 35.28 0.69
N THR A 431 11.31 34.84 -0.46
CA THR A 431 9.88 34.71 -0.74
C THR A 431 9.55 33.33 -1.32
N LEU A 432 8.38 32.81 -0.97
CA LEU A 432 7.83 31.54 -1.44
C LEU A 432 6.37 31.76 -1.85
N TYR A 433 6.06 31.42 -3.09
CA TYR A 433 4.69 31.37 -3.60
C TYR A 433 4.41 29.97 -4.13
N HIS A 434 3.27 29.39 -3.76
CA HIS A 434 2.83 28.12 -4.31
C HIS A 434 1.31 28.10 -4.52
N SER A 435 0.86 27.25 -5.44
CA SER A 435 -0.56 26.93 -5.60
C SER A 435 -1.10 26.12 -4.42
N GLY A 436 -2.42 26.13 -4.22
CA GLY A 436 -3.08 25.31 -3.19
C GLY A 436 -3.23 23.84 -3.56
N ASP A 437 -3.72 23.06 -2.58
CA ASP A 437 -3.97 21.62 -2.70
C ASP A 437 -5.21 21.29 -3.56
N PRO A 438 -5.27 20.08 -4.16
CA PRO A 438 -6.47 19.59 -4.84
C PRO A 438 -7.68 19.45 -3.89
N LEU A 439 -8.89 19.69 -4.42
CA LEU A 439 -10.15 19.51 -3.68
C LEU A 439 -10.81 18.16 -4.05
N ASP A 440 -11.22 17.36 -3.06
CA ASP A 440 -12.00 16.12 -3.24
C ASP A 440 -13.48 16.38 -2.91
N ILE A 441 -14.37 16.16 -3.89
CA ILE A 441 -15.82 16.36 -3.75
C ILE A 441 -16.53 15.02 -3.84
N ARG A 442 -17.36 14.69 -2.84
CA ARG A 442 -18.09 13.43 -2.74
C ARG A 442 -19.59 13.68 -2.58
N VAL A 443 -20.42 12.73 -3.01
CA VAL A 443 -21.85 12.78 -2.65
C VAL A 443 -22.06 12.26 -1.23
N SER A 444 -23.02 12.84 -0.52
CA SER A 444 -23.31 12.53 0.88
C SER A 444 -24.03 11.19 1.11
N ALA A 445 -24.65 10.63 0.06
CA ALA A 445 -25.36 9.35 0.12
C ALA A 445 -25.05 8.48 -1.11
N SER A 446 -24.98 7.16 -0.92
CA SER A 446 -24.84 6.19 -2.01
C SER A 446 -26.16 6.10 -2.77
N GLN A 447 -26.15 6.45 -4.06
CA GLN A 447 -27.32 6.42 -4.93
C GLN A 447 -27.31 5.22 -5.89
N LEU A 448 -26.19 4.51 -6.00
CA LEU A 448 -25.99 3.44 -6.99
C LEU A 448 -26.38 2.04 -6.50
N ASN A 449 -26.74 1.87 -5.22
CA ASN A 449 -27.02 0.57 -4.59
C ASN A 449 -25.89 -0.45 -4.82
N ASP A 450 -24.64 -0.01 -4.75
CA ASP A 450 -23.44 -0.83 -4.95
C ASP A 450 -22.67 -1.08 -3.64
N GLY A 451 -23.19 -0.57 -2.52
CA GLY A 451 -22.55 -0.71 -1.19
C GLY A 451 -21.28 0.11 -1.04
N ALA A 452 -21.07 1.09 -1.92
CA ALA A 452 -19.90 1.95 -2.00
C ALA A 452 -20.29 3.44 -1.91
N GLY A 453 -19.36 4.29 -1.47
CA GLY A 453 -19.45 5.73 -1.64
C GLY A 453 -19.41 6.09 -3.13
N ASN A 454 -20.09 7.16 -3.52
CA ASN A 454 -20.18 7.57 -4.93
C ASN A 454 -19.54 8.96 -5.12
N TRP A 455 -19.10 9.26 -6.34
CA TRP A 455 -18.65 10.59 -6.75
C TRP A 455 -19.68 11.18 -7.73
N PRO A 456 -19.90 12.50 -7.70
CA PRO A 456 -20.71 13.16 -8.71
C PRO A 456 -19.97 13.16 -10.06
N ASN A 457 -20.72 13.14 -11.15
CA ASN A 457 -20.15 13.39 -12.47
C ASN A 457 -19.85 14.90 -12.62
N ILE A 458 -18.66 15.23 -13.12
CA ILE A 458 -18.32 16.61 -13.52
C ILE A 458 -18.88 16.82 -14.92
N THR A 459 -19.90 17.68 -15.06
CA THR A 459 -20.61 17.93 -16.33
C THR A 459 -20.17 19.22 -17.03
N CYS A 460 -19.45 20.11 -16.34
CA CYS A 460 -18.79 21.28 -16.91
C CYS A 460 -17.61 21.72 -16.02
N ASP A 461 -16.89 22.77 -16.43
CA ASP A 461 -15.79 23.34 -15.64
C ASP A 461 -16.34 24.12 -14.42
N PRO A 462 -16.15 23.63 -13.18
CA PRO A 462 -16.68 24.28 -11.98
C PRO A 462 -15.96 25.59 -11.66
N MET A 463 -14.86 25.92 -12.34
CA MET A 463 -14.08 27.14 -12.11
C MET A 463 -14.37 28.23 -13.15
N ALA A 464 -15.10 27.93 -14.22
CA ALA A 464 -15.33 28.87 -15.32
C ALA A 464 -16.06 30.14 -14.86
N ASN A 465 -17.05 30.01 -13.97
CA ASN A 465 -17.87 31.11 -13.45
C ASN A 465 -17.81 31.25 -11.91
N ALA A 466 -16.80 30.67 -11.28
CA ALA A 466 -16.71 30.67 -9.83
C ALA A 466 -16.31 32.07 -9.29
N PRO A 467 -17.00 32.60 -8.26
CA PRO A 467 -16.62 33.86 -7.61
C PRO A 467 -15.23 33.82 -6.93
N ARG A 468 -14.70 32.62 -6.67
CA ARG A 468 -13.43 32.38 -5.95
C ARG A 468 -13.39 33.10 -4.59
N SER A 469 -14.56 33.19 -3.94
CA SER A 469 -14.68 33.67 -2.56
C SER A 469 -14.64 32.49 -1.58
N VAL A 470 -14.37 32.77 -0.30
CA VAL A 470 -14.38 31.73 0.75
C VAL A 470 -15.73 31.02 0.83
N GLN A 471 -16.83 31.72 0.56
CA GLN A 471 -18.19 31.19 0.63
C GLN A 471 -18.63 30.43 -0.63
N LYS A 472 -18.04 30.74 -1.80
CA LYS A 472 -18.32 30.06 -3.07
C LYS A 472 -17.05 30.01 -3.93
N TRP A 473 -16.18 29.05 -3.60
CA TRP A 473 -14.87 28.90 -4.25
C TRP A 473 -14.96 28.31 -5.66
N PHE A 474 -15.96 27.44 -5.89
CA PHE A 474 -16.28 26.81 -7.17
C PHE A 474 -17.79 26.89 -7.42
N ASP A 475 -18.22 26.76 -8.67
CA ASP A 475 -19.63 26.74 -9.00
C ASP A 475 -20.24 25.37 -8.71
N THR A 476 -21.28 25.38 -7.87
CA THR A 476 -22.08 24.21 -7.51
C THR A 476 -23.29 24.03 -8.42
N SER A 477 -23.62 25.00 -9.28
CA SER A 477 -24.71 24.86 -10.26
C SER A 477 -24.64 23.60 -11.16
N PRO A 478 -23.46 23.01 -11.46
CA PRO A 478 -23.36 21.78 -12.26
C PRO A 478 -23.86 20.48 -11.58
N GLY A 479 -24.48 20.55 -10.40
CA GLY A 479 -25.31 19.47 -9.82
C GLY A 479 -26.08 19.94 -8.56
N PRO A 480 -27.22 19.36 -8.14
CA PRO A 480 -27.91 18.14 -8.56
C PRO A 480 -29.36 18.40 -9.09
N ASP A 481 -29.70 19.59 -9.57
CA ASP A 481 -31.09 19.94 -9.92
C ASP A 481 -31.52 19.50 -11.35
N GLY A 482 -30.86 18.49 -11.92
CA GLY A 482 -31.04 18.10 -13.32
C GLY A 482 -31.09 16.60 -13.60
N LEU A 483 -31.42 15.75 -12.63
CA LEU A 483 -31.62 14.31 -12.87
C LEU A 483 -32.98 14.04 -13.53
N GLN A 484 -33.12 14.44 -14.79
CA GLN A 484 -34.01 13.73 -15.73
C GLN A 484 -33.24 12.50 -16.21
N HIS A 485 -33.77 11.31 -15.87
CA HIS A 485 -33.27 10.01 -16.28
C HIS A 485 -32.82 9.97 -17.75
N ARG A 486 -31.50 9.85 -17.98
CA ARG A 486 -30.99 9.26 -19.22
C ARG A 486 -30.23 7.99 -18.87
N HIS A 487 -30.88 6.86 -19.17
CA HIS A 487 -30.25 5.57 -19.37
C HIS A 487 -29.13 5.76 -20.41
N VAL A 488 -27.88 5.70 -20.00
CA VAL A 488 -26.79 5.40 -20.94
C VAL A 488 -26.67 3.88 -20.92
N ALA A 489 -27.33 3.25 -21.90
CA ALA A 489 -27.03 1.88 -22.26
C ALA A 489 -25.54 1.81 -22.63
N LEU A 490 -24.77 1.02 -21.88
CA LEU A 490 -23.47 0.57 -22.36
C LEU A 490 -23.75 -0.36 -23.54
N GLN A 491 -23.54 0.17 -24.74
CA GLN A 491 -23.51 -0.60 -25.95
C GLN A 491 -22.33 -1.58 -25.84
N GLU A 492 -22.65 -2.87 -25.96
CA GLU A 492 -21.68 -3.96 -26.02
C GLU A 492 -20.81 -3.77 -27.27
N ASP A 493 -19.65 -3.13 -27.12
CA ASP A 493 -18.57 -3.28 -28.10
C ASP A 493 -17.76 -4.52 -27.73
N GLY A 494 -17.97 -5.55 -28.55
CA GLY A 494 -17.39 -6.86 -28.39
C GLY A 494 -15.87 -6.84 -28.49
N HIS A 495 -15.23 -7.22 -27.39
CA HIS A 495 -13.96 -7.94 -27.41
C HIS A 495 -13.98 -9.02 -26.32
N ARG A 496 -14.77 -10.08 -26.57
CA ARG A 496 -14.56 -11.38 -25.93
C ARG A 496 -13.43 -12.10 -26.66
N GLU A 497 -12.18 -11.77 -26.36
CA GLU A 497 -11.07 -12.68 -26.61
C GLU A 497 -10.03 -12.58 -25.49
N GLY A 498 -9.70 -13.75 -24.93
CA GLY A 498 -8.50 -13.93 -24.12
C GLY A 498 -8.72 -14.05 -22.62
N LEU A 499 -9.50 -15.04 -22.15
CA LEU A 499 -9.31 -15.71 -20.84
C LEU A 499 -10.21 -16.97 -20.76
N ALA A 500 -10.10 -17.86 -21.76
CA ALA A 500 -10.67 -19.21 -21.73
C ALA A 500 -9.96 -20.13 -22.72
N ARG A 501 -8.62 -20.19 -22.68
CA ARG A 501 -7.85 -21.26 -23.36
C ARG A 501 -6.70 -21.68 -22.47
N GLY A 502 -7.01 -22.58 -21.54
CA GLY A 502 -6.05 -23.18 -20.63
C GLY A 502 -6.58 -24.42 -19.93
N ALA A 503 -7.49 -25.18 -20.57
CA ALA A 503 -7.89 -26.51 -20.11
C ALA A 503 -8.81 -27.18 -21.15
N ALA A 504 -8.25 -27.72 -22.23
CA ALA A 504 -8.86 -28.79 -23.02
C ALA A 504 -7.91 -29.16 -24.17
N GLY A 505 -6.98 -30.08 -23.90
CA GLY A 505 -6.03 -30.54 -24.88
C GLY A 505 -5.56 -31.96 -24.57
N ARG A 506 -6.46 -32.94 -24.75
CA ARG A 506 -6.19 -34.33 -25.16
C ARG A 506 -7.43 -35.17 -24.88
N LEU A 507 -8.16 -35.51 -25.94
CA LEU A 507 -8.70 -36.86 -26.15
C LEU A 507 -9.13 -36.96 -27.61
N GLN A 508 -8.55 -37.97 -28.26
CA GLN A 508 -8.66 -38.24 -29.69
C GLN A 508 -10.05 -38.76 -30.05
N ARG A 509 -10.52 -38.28 -31.20
CA ARG A 509 -11.29 -38.94 -32.26
C ARG A 509 -11.86 -40.33 -31.93
N LEU A 510 -13.18 -40.46 -32.09
CA LEU A 510 -13.85 -41.41 -32.99
C LEU A 510 -15.33 -41.02 -33.10
N GLN A 511 -15.81 -40.66 -34.29
CA GLN A 511 -17.24 -40.61 -34.62
C GLN A 511 -17.72 -42.05 -34.95
N PRO A 512 -19.04 -42.36 -34.94
CA PRO A 512 -19.88 -42.03 -36.10
C PRO A 512 -21.33 -41.60 -35.81
N ARG A 513 -21.80 -40.70 -36.69
CA ARG A 513 -23.10 -40.62 -37.39
C ARG A 513 -24.44 -40.52 -36.64
N ALA A 514 -25.22 -39.59 -37.19
CA ALA A 514 -26.58 -39.17 -36.89
C ALA A 514 -27.67 -40.26 -36.99
N PHE A 515 -28.78 -40.07 -36.26
CA PHE A 515 -30.14 -40.11 -36.84
C PHE A 515 -31.17 -39.41 -35.92
N ARG A 516 -32.09 -38.66 -36.54
CA ARG A 516 -33.29 -38.03 -35.96
C ARG A 516 -34.39 -39.09 -35.76
N GLN A 517 -35.14 -39.08 -34.65
CA GLN A 517 -36.61 -38.88 -34.63
C GLN A 517 -37.28 -39.14 -33.25
N SER A 518 -38.11 -38.15 -32.89
CA SER A 518 -39.38 -38.11 -32.16
C SER A 518 -39.91 -39.23 -31.23
N ARG A 519 -40.31 -38.74 -30.04
CA ARG A 519 -41.63 -38.87 -29.34
C ARG A 519 -42.05 -40.17 -28.61
N ARG A 520 -42.46 -39.92 -27.34
CA ARG A 520 -43.54 -40.49 -26.50
C ARG A 520 -43.24 -41.72 -25.61
N GLY A 521 -43.64 -41.61 -24.33
CA GLY A 521 -44.10 -42.72 -23.50
C GLY A 521 -43.43 -42.88 -22.12
N ARG A 522 -44.11 -42.44 -21.04
CA ARG A 522 -43.88 -42.85 -19.62
C ARG A 522 -44.44 -44.28 -19.37
N PRO A 523 -44.43 -44.84 -18.14
CA PRO A 523 -43.35 -45.06 -17.14
C PRO A 523 -43.32 -46.54 -16.65
N GLY A 524 -42.30 -46.95 -15.89
CA GLY A 524 -42.29 -48.29 -15.26
C GLY A 524 -41.29 -48.43 -14.10
N ARG A 525 -41.79 -48.90 -12.95
CA ARG A 525 -41.10 -49.18 -11.68
C ARG A 525 -40.14 -50.37 -11.77
N GLY A 526 -39.14 -50.40 -10.89
CA GLY A 526 -38.38 -51.62 -10.58
C GLY A 526 -37.36 -51.42 -9.46
N GLN A 527 -37.76 -51.74 -8.23
CA GLN A 527 -36.88 -51.99 -7.10
C GLN A 527 -36.11 -53.30 -7.32
N HIS A 528 -34.83 -53.38 -6.94
CA HIS A 528 -34.25 -54.62 -6.46
C HIS A 528 -33.11 -54.37 -5.46
N ARG A 529 -33.28 -54.95 -4.27
CA ARG A 529 -32.25 -55.24 -3.27
C ARG A 529 -31.33 -56.36 -3.78
N ALA A 530 -30.06 -56.32 -3.38
CA ALA A 530 -29.26 -57.52 -3.17
C ALA A 530 -28.22 -57.26 -2.06
N ASP A 531 -28.39 -57.98 -0.95
CA ASP A 531 -27.36 -58.32 0.03
C ASP A 531 -26.26 -59.18 -0.64
N LEU A 532 -25.03 -59.17 -0.09
CA LEU A 532 -24.25 -60.38 0.23
C LEU A 532 -22.92 -60.04 0.94
N ARG A 533 -22.85 -60.46 2.21
CA ARG A 533 -21.76 -61.21 2.90
C ARG A 533 -20.28 -60.84 2.64
N GLY A 534 -19.67 -60.26 3.68
CA GLY A 534 -18.76 -60.95 4.61
C GLY A 534 -17.46 -61.59 4.08
N HIS A 535 -16.32 -61.08 4.54
CA HIS A 535 -15.20 -61.92 5.00
C HIS A 535 -14.33 -61.19 6.03
N ARG A 536 -14.16 -61.83 7.20
CA ARG A 536 -13.18 -61.52 8.25
C ARG A 536 -11.81 -62.08 7.85
N VAL A 537 -10.74 -61.34 8.15
CA VAL A 537 -9.40 -61.91 8.43
C VAL A 537 -8.83 -61.25 9.68
N ARG A 538 -8.19 -62.07 10.51
CA ARG A 538 -7.71 -61.87 11.88
C ARG A 538 -6.33 -61.19 11.96
N GLN A 539 -6.14 -60.54 13.11
CA GLN A 539 -4.95 -60.49 13.99
C GLN A 539 -3.59 -60.05 13.44
N HIS A 540 -3.03 -58.98 14.04
CA HIS A 540 -2.03 -59.18 15.10
C HIS A 540 -1.93 -57.97 16.04
N GLN A 541 -2.08 -58.25 17.34
CA GLN A 541 -1.72 -57.38 18.45
C GLN A 541 -0.19 -57.39 18.64
N ARG A 542 0.40 -56.24 18.98
CA ARG A 542 1.47 -56.17 19.98
C ARG A 542 1.23 -54.99 20.92
N ARG A 543 1.26 -55.30 22.21
CA ARG A 543 1.10 -54.41 23.36
C ARG A 543 2.40 -53.66 23.67
N ALA A 544 2.21 -52.59 24.44
CA ALA A 544 3.12 -51.60 25.02
C ALA A 544 4.28 -52.18 25.87
N PRO A 545 5.16 -51.32 26.45
CA PRO A 545 4.78 -50.66 27.71
C PRO A 545 5.13 -49.16 27.82
N ALA A 546 4.42 -48.52 28.74
CA ALA A 546 4.68 -47.19 29.28
C ALA A 546 5.80 -47.22 30.34
N ALA A 547 6.52 -46.11 30.51
CA ALA A 547 7.12 -45.72 31.79
C ALA A 547 7.37 -44.21 31.84
N ALA A 548 7.00 -43.61 32.97
CA ALA A 548 7.09 -42.21 33.33
C ALA A 548 8.52 -41.79 33.74
N GLY A 549 8.79 -40.47 33.74
CA GLY A 549 9.92 -39.89 34.45
C GLY A 549 10.32 -38.48 33.99
N SER A 550 9.79 -37.45 34.66
CA SER A 550 10.51 -36.17 34.86
C SER A 550 11.28 -36.28 36.18
N PRO A 551 12.45 -35.63 36.39
CA PRO A 551 12.49 -34.18 36.62
C PRO A 551 13.79 -33.41 36.23
N ASN A 552 13.65 -32.07 36.13
CA ASN A 552 14.60 -30.97 36.40
C ASN A 552 16.13 -31.13 36.30
N ARG A 553 16.76 -30.20 35.54
CA ARG A 553 17.93 -29.34 35.90
C ARG A 553 18.30 -28.48 34.66
N SER A 554 18.03 -27.18 34.66
CA SER A 554 18.87 -26.05 35.14
C SER A 554 19.90 -25.52 34.10
N PRO A 555 20.19 -24.20 34.12
CA PRO A 555 20.67 -23.43 32.98
C PRO A 555 22.20 -23.32 32.91
N PHE A 556 22.75 -23.11 31.70
CA PHE A 556 24.16 -22.80 31.53
C PHE A 556 24.43 -21.32 31.81
N LEU A 557 25.26 -21.12 32.83
CA LEU A 557 25.97 -19.91 33.22
C LEU A 557 27.31 -19.87 32.46
N VAL A 558 27.69 -18.73 31.89
CA VAL A 558 29.11 -18.41 31.63
C VAL A 558 29.38 -17.06 32.30
N LEU A 559 30.39 -17.05 33.17
CA LEU A 559 30.77 -15.93 34.03
C LEU A 559 32.25 -15.59 33.81
N ASN A 560 32.55 -14.29 33.92
CA ASN A 560 33.82 -13.63 34.29
C ASN A 560 34.97 -13.57 33.27
N ALA A 561 35.80 -12.51 33.17
CA ALA A 561 35.94 -11.19 33.81
C ALA A 561 36.94 -10.39 32.90
N ALA A 562 37.32 -9.10 33.03
CA ALA A 562 37.40 -8.19 34.16
C ALA A 562 37.63 -6.72 33.70
N ARG A 563 37.11 -5.79 34.52
CA ARG A 563 37.69 -4.50 35.02
C ARG A 563 38.40 -3.51 34.06
N SER A 564 37.88 -2.28 34.03
CA SER A 564 38.48 -1.14 34.77
C SER A 564 37.56 0.10 34.79
N ALA A 565 37.37 0.65 35.98
CA ALA A 565 36.91 2.03 36.28
C ALA A 565 37.93 2.61 37.29
N PRO A 566 37.79 3.80 37.93
CA PRO A 566 36.85 4.93 37.74
C PRO A 566 37.49 6.34 37.92
N HIS A 567 36.71 7.41 37.67
CA HIS A 567 36.57 8.70 38.42
C HIS A 567 36.11 9.82 37.45
N ARG A 568 35.27 10.82 37.79
CA ARG A 568 35.06 11.55 39.06
C ARG A 568 33.68 12.25 39.09
N LYS A 569 33.20 12.51 40.31
CA LYS A 569 31.92 13.12 40.73
C LYS A 569 31.88 14.65 40.61
N SER A 570 30.65 15.21 40.54
CA SER A 570 30.04 16.28 41.40
C SER A 570 29.02 17.10 40.56
N SER A 571 27.89 17.68 41.01
CA SER A 571 27.02 17.61 42.19
C SER A 571 25.97 18.74 42.05
N SER A 572 24.70 18.52 42.45
CA SER A 572 23.70 19.51 42.95
C SER A 572 23.23 20.65 41.98
N ALA A 573 22.02 21.23 41.98
CA ALA A 573 20.83 21.18 42.82
C ALA A 573 19.59 21.75 42.06
N ARG A 574 18.40 21.30 42.46
CA ARG A 574 17.07 21.97 42.48
C ARG A 574 16.84 23.29 41.71
N ARG A 575 15.75 23.34 40.91
CA ARG A 575 14.64 24.29 41.10
C ARG A 575 13.36 23.85 40.37
N ARG A 576 12.23 24.21 40.99
CA ARG A 576 10.82 23.99 40.60
C ARG A 576 10.42 24.80 39.36
N GLY A 577 9.41 24.34 38.63
CA GLY A 577 8.63 25.14 37.67
C GLY A 577 7.72 24.27 36.80
N GLU A 578 6.42 24.38 37.03
CA GLU A 578 5.30 23.68 36.39
C GLU A 578 5.00 24.16 34.93
N PRO A 579 4.00 23.56 34.22
CA PRO A 579 4.04 23.31 32.77
C PRO A 579 3.25 24.29 31.89
N VAL A 580 3.51 24.26 30.58
CA VAL A 580 2.59 24.74 29.53
C VAL A 580 2.58 23.69 28.41
N GLY A 581 1.38 23.29 28.00
CA GLY A 581 1.11 22.02 27.34
C GLY A 581 1.05 22.00 25.81
N VAL A 582 0.58 20.83 25.35
CA VAL A 582 0.03 20.51 24.01
C VAL A 582 -1.06 19.47 24.22
#